data_AF-A0A968XG20-F1
#
_entry.id   AF-A0A968XG20-F1
#
_cell.length_a   1.000
_cell.length_b   1.000
_cell.length_c   1.000
_cell.angle_alpha   90.00
_cell.angle_beta   90.00
_cell.angle_gamma   90.00
#
_symmetry.space_group_name_H-M   'P 1'
#
loop_
_entity.id
_entity.type
_entity.pdbx_description
1 polymer ?
#
loop_
_entity_poly.entity_id
_entity_poly.type
_entity_poly.pdbx_seq_one_letter_code
_entity_poly.pdbx_strand_id
1 'polypeptide(L)'
;MSGNTTRAGVGLPFGWAETTMALSLIAAFVGGTVVGSLLGRMGWKSRESVILWSIAALLACACLAFGAGATYFALLLTAAAMGTENTIFEEDGEVTIGLTYMTGTLVKSGQRIAGALAGGPKWDWVPYMLLWISLLGGSIAGAFAHNCAGIYSLWGAAVVAAVLPGQARWVR
;
A
#
# COMPACT_ATOMS: atom_id res chain seq x y z
N MET A 1 -2.31 7.77 -4.09
CA MET A 1 -3.19 8.86 -3.58
C MET A 1 -3.28 10.08 -4.49
N SER A 2 -2.34 10.32 -5.41
CA SER A 2 -2.42 11.43 -6.39
C SER A 2 -3.76 11.52 -7.13
N GLY A 3 -4.33 10.39 -7.56
CA GLY A 3 -5.63 10.36 -8.22
C GLY A 3 -6.80 10.85 -7.34
N ASN A 4 -6.76 10.59 -6.03
CA ASN A 4 -7.79 11.11 -5.11
C ASN A 4 -7.62 12.63 -4.93
N THR A 5 -6.39 13.12 -4.86
CA THR A 5 -6.11 14.57 -4.83
C THR A 5 -6.61 15.26 -6.11
N THR A 6 -6.40 14.64 -7.28
CA THR A 6 -6.94 15.13 -8.55
C THR A 6 -8.46 15.12 -8.56
N ARG A 7 -9.11 14.04 -8.10
CA ARG A 7 -10.58 13.99 -8.00
C ARG A 7 -11.14 15.04 -7.05
N ALA A 8 -10.49 15.27 -5.92
CA ALA A 8 -10.90 16.32 -4.98
C ALA A 8 -10.81 17.72 -5.62
N GLY A 9 -9.70 18.01 -6.31
CA GLY A 9 -9.48 19.30 -6.98
C GLY A 9 -10.40 19.52 -8.17
N VAL A 10 -10.56 18.51 -9.03
CA VAL A 10 -11.44 18.57 -10.20
C VAL A 10 -12.91 18.57 -9.78
N GLY A 11 -13.28 17.87 -8.70
CA GLY A 11 -14.66 17.78 -8.22
C GLY A 11 -15.18 19.03 -7.53
N LEU A 12 -14.29 19.88 -6.99
CA LEU A 12 -14.65 21.05 -6.19
C LEU A 12 -15.65 22.00 -6.89
N PRO A 13 -15.53 22.30 -8.20
CA PRO A 13 -16.49 23.13 -8.91
C PRO A 13 -17.82 22.43 -9.23
N PHE A 14 -17.87 21.09 -9.20
CA PHE A 14 -19.02 20.29 -9.65
C PHE A 14 -19.83 19.65 -8.51
N GLY A 15 -19.34 19.70 -7.27
CA GLY A 15 -20.10 19.31 -6.09
C GLY A 15 -19.26 18.78 -4.93
N TRP A 16 -19.82 18.85 -3.72
CA TRP A 16 -19.12 18.48 -2.49
C TRP A 16 -19.03 16.98 -2.23
N ALA A 17 -19.90 16.16 -2.82
CA ALA A 17 -19.96 14.73 -2.51
C ALA A 17 -18.67 13.98 -2.91
N GLU A 18 -18.26 14.10 -4.17
CA GLU A 18 -17.04 13.49 -4.70
C GLU A 18 -15.78 14.05 -4.03
N THR A 19 -15.74 15.36 -3.82
CA THR A 19 -14.63 16.03 -3.12
C THR A 19 -14.49 15.54 -1.67
N THR A 20 -15.60 15.44 -0.93
CA THR A 20 -15.58 14.99 0.46
C THR A 20 -15.14 13.52 0.55
N MET A 21 -15.62 12.67 -0.35
CA MET A 21 -15.17 11.29 -0.43
C MET A 21 -13.66 11.21 -0.71
N ALA A 22 -13.16 11.91 -1.72
CA ALA A 22 -11.74 11.91 -2.04
C ALA A 22 -10.87 12.42 -0.88
N LEU A 23 -11.28 13.49 -0.21
CA LEU A 23 -10.58 14.03 0.97
C LEU A 23 -10.60 13.06 2.15
N SER A 24 -11.74 12.39 2.41
CA SER A 24 -11.85 11.39 3.46
C SER A 24 -10.95 10.18 3.23
N LEU A 25 -10.79 9.74 1.97
CA LEU A 25 -9.86 8.67 1.61
C LEU A 25 -8.40 9.08 1.83
N ILE A 26 -8.06 10.34 1.51
CA ILE A 26 -6.73 10.91 1.81
C ILE A 26 -6.50 10.95 3.32
N ALA A 27 -7.47 11.43 4.10
CA ALA A 27 -7.38 11.48 5.55
C ALA A 27 -7.22 10.08 6.17
N ALA A 28 -7.99 9.09 5.70
CA ALA A 28 -7.88 7.71 6.15
C ALA A 28 -6.51 7.10 5.81
N PHE A 29 -5.98 7.36 4.61
CA PHE A 29 -4.63 6.95 4.23
C PHE A 29 -3.57 7.54 5.16
N VAL A 30 -3.62 8.86 5.39
CA VAL A 30 -2.68 9.54 6.30
C VAL A 30 -2.80 8.98 7.73
N GLY A 31 -4.03 8.76 8.22
CA GLY A 31 -4.27 8.13 9.51
C GLY A 31 -3.68 6.73 9.59
N GLY A 32 -3.83 5.92 8.54
CA GLY A 32 -3.22 4.60 8.42
C GLY A 32 -1.69 4.64 8.45
N THR A 33 -1.07 5.62 7.79
CA THR A 33 0.39 5.84 7.84
C THR A 33 0.84 6.24 9.25
N VAL A 34 0.14 7.17 9.91
CA VAL A 34 0.45 7.58 11.29
C VAL A 34 0.37 6.37 12.23
N VAL A 35 -0.71 5.59 12.17
CA VAL A 35 -0.87 4.40 13.00
C VAL A 35 0.21 3.36 12.70
N GLY A 36 0.51 3.10 11.42
CA GLY A 36 1.55 2.15 11.00
C GLY A 36 2.94 2.53 11.51
N SER A 37 3.33 3.80 11.36
CA SER A 37 4.62 4.30 11.84
C SER A 37 4.70 4.30 13.37
N LEU A 38 3.61 4.65 14.07
CA LEU A 38 3.55 4.55 15.53
C LEU A 38 3.72 3.11 16.00
N LEU A 39 2.97 2.17 15.42
CA LEU A 39 3.10 0.74 15.72
C LEU A 39 4.53 0.27 15.51
N GLY A 40 5.18 0.68 14.43
CA GLY A 40 6.57 0.31 14.17
C GLY A 40 7.58 0.79 15.21
N ARG A 41 7.27 1.86 15.97
CA ARG A 41 8.17 2.46 16.98
C ARG A 41 7.97 1.89 18.39
N MET A 42 6.97 1.05 18.62
CA MET A 42 6.62 0.54 19.96
C MET A 42 7.51 -0.60 20.49
N GLY A 43 8.69 -0.84 19.90
CA GLY A 43 9.66 -1.82 20.39
C GLY A 43 9.24 -3.29 20.23
N TRP A 44 8.38 -3.60 19.25
CA TRP A 44 7.96 -4.97 18.95
C TRP A 44 9.12 -5.86 18.49
N LYS A 45 9.00 -7.16 18.74
CA LYS A 45 10.01 -8.16 18.31
C LYS A 45 10.24 -8.19 16.79
N SER A 46 9.18 -7.99 16.01
CA SER A 46 9.24 -7.78 14.56
C SER A 46 8.24 -6.68 14.21
N ARG A 47 8.80 -5.56 13.72
CA ARG A 47 8.02 -4.42 13.27
C ARG A 47 7.15 -4.78 12.06
N GLU A 48 7.71 -5.47 11.05
CA GLU A 48 6.93 -5.79 9.84
C GLU A 48 5.74 -6.69 10.18
N SER A 49 5.93 -7.64 11.11
CA SER A 49 4.86 -8.53 11.55
C SER A 49 3.66 -7.76 12.10
N VAL A 50 3.89 -6.78 12.98
CA VAL A 50 2.79 -6.01 13.59
C VAL A 50 2.08 -5.13 12.56
N ILE A 51 2.83 -4.55 11.63
CA ILE A 51 2.26 -3.76 10.53
C ILE A 51 1.39 -4.66 9.63
N LEU A 52 1.87 -5.84 9.26
CA LEU A 52 1.12 -6.81 8.44
C LEU A 52 -0.14 -7.35 9.13
N TRP A 53 -0.08 -7.65 10.43
CA TRP A 53 -1.27 -8.02 11.21
C TRP A 53 -2.29 -6.88 11.26
N SER A 54 -1.83 -5.64 11.37
CA SER A 54 -2.70 -4.46 11.37
C SER A 54 -3.39 -4.26 10.01
N ILE A 55 -2.65 -4.48 8.92
CA ILE A 55 -3.22 -4.47 7.55
C ILE A 55 -4.27 -5.57 7.40
N ALA A 56 -3.96 -6.80 7.84
CA ALA A 56 -4.90 -7.91 7.79
C ALA A 56 -6.20 -7.60 8.56
N ALA A 57 -6.08 -7.01 9.75
CA ALA A 57 -7.22 -6.60 10.56
C ALA A 57 -8.05 -5.50 9.86
N LEU A 58 -7.41 -4.47 9.31
CA LEU A 58 -8.09 -3.40 8.58
C LEU A 58 -8.86 -3.92 7.36
N LEU A 59 -8.26 -4.82 6.58
CA LEU A 59 -8.90 -5.43 5.41
C LEU A 59 -10.05 -6.37 5.79
N ALA A 60 -9.90 -7.17 6.85
CA ALA A 60 -10.99 -7.99 7.37
C ALA A 60 -12.16 -7.12 7.85
N CYS A 61 -11.88 -6.06 8.60
CA CYS A 61 -12.89 -5.09 9.01
C CYS A 61 -13.55 -4.40 7.81
N ALA A 62 -12.82 -4.09 6.74
CA ALA A 62 -13.38 -3.54 5.51
C ALA A 62 -14.37 -4.50 4.85
N CYS A 63 -14.03 -5.78 4.74
CA CYS A 63 -14.94 -6.83 4.26
C CYS A 63 -16.21 -6.92 5.11
N LEU A 64 -16.07 -6.93 6.44
CA LEU A 64 -17.20 -7.02 7.35
C LEU A 64 -18.10 -5.78 7.25
N ALA A 65 -17.51 -4.58 7.21
CA ALA A 65 -18.24 -3.33 7.03
C ALA A 65 -19.03 -3.31 5.72
N PHE A 66 -18.43 -3.80 4.63
CA PHE A 66 -19.13 -3.91 3.36
C PHE A 66 -20.30 -4.89 3.43
N GLY A 67 -20.10 -6.07 4.03
CA GLY A 67 -21.17 -7.06 4.23
C GLY A 67 -22.34 -6.53 5.08
N ALA A 68 -22.07 -5.57 5.97
CA ALA A 68 -23.08 -4.86 6.77
C ALA A 68 -23.74 -3.67 6.04
N GLY A 69 -23.40 -3.41 4.76
CA GLY A 69 -23.93 -2.28 3.98
C GLY A 69 -23.21 -0.94 4.23
N ALA A 70 -22.17 -0.91 5.06
CA ALA A 70 -21.39 0.28 5.38
C ALA A 70 -20.25 0.53 4.36
N THR A 71 -20.60 0.62 3.08
CA THR A 71 -19.64 0.72 1.96
C THR A 71 -18.65 1.88 2.13
N TYR A 72 -19.10 3.03 2.60
CA TYR A 72 -18.24 4.18 2.83
C TYR A 72 -17.13 3.86 3.85
N PHE A 73 -17.47 3.21 4.97
CA PHE A 73 -16.49 2.78 5.97
C PHE A 73 -15.54 1.71 5.43
N ALA A 74 -16.04 0.78 4.62
CA ALA A 74 -15.19 -0.24 3.98
C ALA A 74 -14.09 0.42 3.11
N LEU A 75 -14.43 1.46 2.37
CA LEU A 75 -13.47 2.21 1.55
C LEU A 75 -12.46 2.98 2.40
N LEU A 76 -12.89 3.60 3.51
CA LEU A 76 -11.97 4.28 4.44
C LEU A 76 -11.00 3.29 5.08
N LEU A 77 -11.47 2.12 5.52
CA LEU A 77 -10.62 1.07 6.10
C LEU A 77 -9.62 0.52 5.08
N THR A 78 -10.04 0.35 3.83
CA THR A 78 -9.15 -0.06 2.72
C THR A 78 -8.08 1.01 2.46
N ALA A 79 -8.46 2.30 2.46
CA ALA A 79 -7.50 3.40 2.30
C ALA A 79 -6.52 3.50 3.48
N ALA A 80 -6.98 3.27 4.71
CA ALA A 80 -6.14 3.19 5.89
C ALA A 80 -5.16 2.03 5.81
N ALA A 81 -5.60 0.83 5.40
CA ALA A 81 -4.73 -0.33 5.18
C ALA A 81 -3.61 -0.02 4.19
N MET A 82 -3.95 0.64 3.08
CA MET A 82 -2.96 1.09 2.08
C MET A 82 -1.97 2.11 2.66
N GLY A 83 -2.42 3.01 3.54
CA GLY A 83 -1.57 3.94 4.27
C GLY A 83 -0.60 3.26 5.21
N THR A 84 -1.07 2.25 5.93
CA THR A 84 -0.27 1.42 6.85
C THR A 84 0.78 0.59 6.09
N GLU A 85 0.44 0.02 4.93
CA GLU A 85 1.37 -0.75 4.09
C GLU A 85 2.61 0.04 3.68
N ASN A 86 2.47 1.34 3.43
CA ASN A 86 3.60 2.21 3.06
C ASN A 86 4.62 2.41 4.19
N THR A 87 4.34 1.95 5.41
CA THR A 87 5.24 2.06 6.56
C THR A 87 6.14 0.82 6.75
N ILE A 88 5.90 -0.27 6.01
CA ILE A 88 6.68 -1.52 6.14
C ILE A 88 8.17 -1.28 5.85
N PHE A 89 8.47 -0.46 4.84
CA PHE A 89 9.85 -0.17 4.41
C PHE A 89 10.37 1.19 4.92
N GLU A 90 9.76 1.77 5.95
CA GLU A 90 10.34 2.94 6.62
C GLU A 90 11.56 2.49 7.45
N GLU A 91 12.67 3.20 7.38
CA GLU A 91 13.91 2.93 8.11
C GLU A 91 14.39 4.28 8.67
N ASP A 92 14.70 4.34 9.97
CA ASP A 92 15.08 5.59 10.67
C ASP A 92 14.12 6.78 10.50
N GLY A 93 12.83 6.51 10.26
CA GLY A 93 11.81 7.54 10.08
C GLY A 93 11.67 8.06 8.64
N GLU A 94 12.49 7.55 7.71
CA GLU A 94 12.37 7.82 6.29
C GLU A 94 11.86 6.60 5.53
N VAL A 95 11.00 6.80 4.53
CA VAL A 95 10.50 5.70 3.70
C VAL A 95 11.55 5.34 2.66
N THR A 96 12.33 4.27 2.90
CA THR A 96 13.42 3.83 2.01
C THR A 96 12.89 3.42 0.63
N ILE A 97 11.71 2.79 0.61
CA ILE A 97 11.01 2.39 -0.60
C ILE A 97 9.51 2.67 -0.44
N GLY A 98 9.06 3.79 -1.00
CA GLY A 98 7.64 4.10 -0.98
C GLY A 98 6.89 3.36 -2.09
N LEU A 99 6.01 2.42 -1.72
CA LEU A 99 5.13 1.70 -2.65
C LEU A 99 4.17 2.63 -3.40
N THR A 100 3.96 3.85 -2.89
CA THR A 100 3.15 4.89 -3.57
C THR A 100 3.98 5.83 -4.44
N TYR A 101 5.32 5.68 -4.46
CA TYR A 101 6.27 6.44 -5.29
C TYR A 101 6.92 5.57 -6.38
N MET A 102 6.16 4.64 -6.96
CA MET A 102 6.69 3.66 -7.93
C MET A 102 7.24 4.26 -9.21
N THR A 103 6.78 5.45 -9.60
CA THR A 103 7.41 6.21 -10.69
C THR A 103 8.88 6.52 -10.34
N GLY A 104 9.18 6.84 -9.08
CA GLY A 104 10.55 7.02 -8.60
C GLY A 104 11.37 5.73 -8.66
N THR A 105 10.78 4.58 -8.36
CA THR A 105 11.42 3.25 -8.53
C THR A 105 11.81 2.99 -9.98
N LEU A 106 10.92 3.28 -10.94
CA LEU A 106 11.21 3.15 -12.38
C LEU A 106 12.31 4.12 -12.83
N VAL A 107 12.26 5.37 -12.37
CA VAL A 107 13.30 6.38 -12.68
C VAL A 107 14.65 5.94 -12.13
N LYS A 108 14.72 5.48 -10.87
CA LYS A 108 15.94 4.93 -10.26
C LYS A 108 16.45 3.73 -11.07
N SER A 109 15.58 2.82 -11.50
CA SER A 109 15.98 1.72 -12.37
C SER A 109 16.60 2.22 -13.68
N GLY A 110 15.98 3.19 -14.35
CA GLY A 110 16.52 3.78 -15.58
C GLY A 110 17.89 4.41 -15.39
N GLN A 111 18.08 5.16 -14.31
CA GLN A 111 19.38 5.73 -13.93
C GLN A 111 20.44 4.65 -13.68
N ARG A 112 20.08 3.56 -13.01
CA ARG A 112 20.99 2.43 -12.75
C ARG A 112 21.33 1.64 -14.02
N ILE A 113 20.39 1.51 -14.95
CA ILE A 113 20.66 0.94 -16.28
C ILE A 113 21.67 1.83 -17.03
N ALA A 114 21.46 3.16 -17.04
CA ALA A 114 22.39 4.09 -17.67
C ALA A 114 23.81 3.99 -17.05
N GLY A 115 23.89 3.89 -15.72
CA GLY A 115 25.15 3.66 -15.00
C GLY A 115 25.84 2.34 -15.39
N ALA A 116 25.08 1.25 -15.50
CA ALA A 116 25.60 -0.04 -15.95
C ALA A 116 26.14 0.02 -17.39
N LEU A 117 25.44 0.72 -18.29
CA LEU A 117 25.88 0.94 -19.68
C LEU A 117 27.15 1.81 -19.76
N ALA A 118 27.35 2.72 -18.81
CA ALA A 118 28.55 3.54 -18.69
C ALA A 118 29.73 2.83 -18.01
N GLY A 119 29.64 1.53 -17.74
CA GLY A 119 30.71 0.73 -17.12
C GLY A 119 30.64 0.62 -15.59
N GLY A 120 29.56 1.12 -14.98
CA GLY A 120 29.27 0.93 -13.55
C GLY A 120 28.71 -0.47 -13.22
N PRO A 121 28.22 -0.66 -11.98
CA PRO A 121 27.68 -1.95 -11.53
C PRO A 121 26.53 -2.45 -12.41
N LYS A 122 26.64 -3.69 -12.91
CA LYS A 122 25.74 -4.23 -13.95
C LYS A 122 24.31 -4.54 -13.48
N TRP A 123 24.10 -4.74 -12.18
CA TRP A 123 22.86 -5.34 -11.64
C TRP A 123 22.11 -4.46 -10.64
N ASP A 124 22.60 -3.25 -10.33
CA ASP A 124 21.98 -2.35 -9.35
C ASP A 124 20.54 -1.92 -9.70
N TRP A 125 20.14 -2.07 -10.96
CA TRP A 125 18.79 -1.76 -11.43
C TRP A 125 17.78 -2.89 -11.15
N VAL A 126 18.26 -4.13 -10.97
CA VAL A 126 17.41 -5.33 -10.85
C VAL A 126 16.45 -5.24 -9.67
N PRO A 127 16.85 -4.85 -8.44
CA PRO A 127 15.93 -4.77 -7.31
C PRO A 127 14.75 -3.82 -7.57
N TYR A 128 15.00 -2.68 -8.22
CA TYR A 128 13.95 -1.71 -8.56
C TYR A 128 12.98 -2.27 -9.61
N MET A 129 13.48 -2.99 -10.62
CA MET A 129 12.62 -3.65 -11.62
C MET A 129 11.82 -4.80 -11.04
N LEU A 130 12.43 -5.63 -10.20
CA LEU A 130 11.72 -6.72 -9.51
C LEU A 130 10.59 -6.18 -8.63
N LEU A 131 10.83 -5.07 -7.93
CA LEU A 131 9.79 -4.40 -7.14
C LEU A 131 8.64 -3.91 -8.05
N TRP A 132 8.95 -3.32 -9.20
CA TRP A 132 7.92 -2.87 -10.13
C TRP A 132 7.13 -4.01 -10.76
N ILE A 133 7.80 -5.09 -11.19
CA ILE A 133 7.15 -6.26 -11.78
C ILE A 133 6.30 -6.99 -10.74
N SER A 134 6.76 -7.13 -9.51
CA SER A 134 5.97 -7.75 -8.43
C SER A 134 4.71 -6.96 -8.11
N LEU A 135 4.80 -5.63 -8.06
CA LEU A 135 3.62 -4.77 -7.92
C LEU A 135 2.66 -4.92 -9.11
N LEU A 136 3.17 -4.94 -10.34
CA LEU A 136 2.35 -5.16 -11.53
C LEU A 136 1.63 -6.51 -11.48
N GLY A 137 2.35 -7.58 -11.13
CA GLY A 137 1.79 -8.92 -10.97
C GLY A 137 0.70 -8.97 -9.89
N GLY A 138 0.97 -8.37 -8.73
CA GLY A 138 -0.01 -8.25 -7.64
C GLY A 138 -1.26 -7.46 -8.04
N SER A 139 -1.08 -6.36 -8.79
CA SER A 139 -2.19 -5.55 -9.33
C SER A 139 -3.06 -6.35 -10.31
N ILE A 140 -2.45 -7.11 -11.22
CA ILE A 140 -3.16 -7.99 -12.16
C ILE A 140 -3.94 -9.06 -11.40
N ALA A 141 -3.29 -9.74 -10.46
CA ALA A 141 -3.93 -10.76 -9.62
C ALA A 141 -5.10 -10.18 -8.81
N GLY A 142 -4.91 -9.01 -8.22
CA GLY A 142 -5.94 -8.26 -7.49
C GLY A 142 -7.11 -7.85 -8.37
N ALA A 143 -6.84 -7.41 -9.61
CA ALA A 143 -7.88 -7.06 -10.59
C ALA A 143 -8.73 -8.28 -10.98
N PHE A 144 -8.11 -9.44 -11.23
CA PHE A 144 -8.85 -10.68 -11.48
C PHE A 144 -9.67 -11.10 -10.27
N ALA A 145 -9.08 -11.09 -9.07
CA ALA A 145 -9.79 -11.43 -7.84
C ALA A 145 -10.98 -10.50 -7.58
N HIS A 146 -10.81 -9.19 -7.83
CA HIS A 146 -11.87 -8.21 -7.72
C HIS A 146 -12.96 -8.39 -8.79
N ASN A 147 -12.60 -8.77 -10.02
CA ASN A 147 -13.57 -9.08 -11.06
C ASN A 147 -14.44 -10.29 -10.68
N CYS A 148 -13.86 -11.30 -10.03
CA CYS A 148 -14.59 -12.50 -9.59
C CYS A 148 -15.43 -12.30 -8.33
N ALA A 149 -14.91 -11.57 -7.33
CA ALA A 149 -15.50 -11.52 -5.98
C ALA A 149 -15.86 -10.10 -5.49
N GLY A 150 -15.65 -9.07 -6.30
CA GLY A 150 -15.82 -7.68 -5.89
C GLY A 150 -14.93 -7.34 -4.71
N ILE A 151 -15.45 -6.58 -3.75
CA ILE A 151 -14.72 -6.20 -2.54
C ILE A 151 -14.46 -7.38 -1.59
N TYR A 152 -15.16 -8.50 -1.72
CA TYR A 152 -14.85 -9.70 -0.92
C TYR A 152 -13.50 -10.32 -1.30
N SER A 153 -12.89 -9.92 -2.41
CA SER A 153 -11.50 -10.27 -2.74
C SER A 153 -10.50 -9.79 -1.69
N LEU A 154 -10.85 -8.77 -0.89
CA LEU A 154 -10.04 -8.29 0.22
C LEU A 154 -9.83 -9.37 1.30
N TRP A 155 -10.68 -10.40 1.41
CA TRP A 155 -10.40 -11.55 2.28
C TRP A 155 -9.13 -12.29 1.87
N GLY A 156 -8.90 -12.46 0.56
CA GLY A 156 -7.67 -13.07 0.07
C GLY A 156 -6.44 -12.26 0.47
N ALA A 157 -6.49 -10.94 0.28
CA ALA A 157 -5.43 -10.03 0.70
C ALA A 157 -5.21 -10.05 2.24
N ALA A 158 -6.28 -10.08 3.03
CA ALA A 158 -6.21 -10.16 4.49
C ALA A 158 -5.55 -11.46 4.97
N VAL A 159 -5.90 -12.60 4.35
CA VAL A 159 -5.30 -13.90 4.67
C VAL A 159 -3.81 -13.90 4.32
N VAL A 160 -3.43 -13.40 3.14
CA VAL A 160 -2.02 -13.29 2.75
C VAL A 160 -1.26 -12.42 3.75
N ALA A 161 -1.78 -11.25 4.10
CA ALA A 161 -1.17 -10.35 5.08
C ALA A 161 -1.06 -10.98 6.49
N ALA A 162 -2.01 -11.83 6.90
CA ALA A 162 -1.97 -12.52 8.19
C ALA A 162 -0.97 -13.69 8.22
N VAL A 163 -0.76 -14.37 7.09
CA VAL A 163 0.12 -15.56 7.02
C VAL A 163 1.60 -15.17 6.85
N LEU A 164 1.88 -14.09 6.12
CA LEU A 164 3.25 -13.63 5.84
C LEU A 164 4.11 -13.43 7.11
N PRO A 165 3.63 -12.82 8.20
CA PRO A 165 4.38 -12.73 9.47
C PRO A 165 4.84 -14.08 10.02
N GLY A 166 4.02 -15.13 9.88
CA GLY A 166 4.35 -16.47 10.35
C GLY A 166 5.43 -17.16 9.51
N GLN A 167 5.59 -16.74 8.25
CA GLN A 167 6.63 -17.23 7.34
C GLN A 167 7.87 -16.33 7.32
N ALA A 168 7.73 -15.08 7.74
CA ALA A 168 8.79 -14.09 7.88
C ALA A 168 9.69 -14.42 9.09
N ARG A 169 10.48 -15.49 8.95
CA ARG A 169 11.75 -15.67 9.66
C ARG A 169 12.91 -14.90 9.00
N TRP A 170 12.63 -14.02 8.04
CA TRP A 170 13.57 -13.37 7.13
C TRP A 170 13.46 -11.85 7.36
N VAL A 171 14.49 -11.05 7.61
CA VAL A 171 15.93 -11.10 7.30
C VAL A 171 16.67 -10.55 8.52
N ARG A 172 17.66 -11.27 9.05
CA ARG A 172 18.70 -10.70 9.94
C ARG A 172 20.03 -10.83 9.24
#